data_AF-A0A9P6V1R8-F1
#
_entry.id   AF-A0A9P6V1R8-F1
#
_cell.length_a   1.000
_cell.length_b   1.000
_cell.length_c   1.000
_cell.angle_alpha   90.00
_cell.angle_beta   90.00
_cell.angle_gamma   90.00
#
_symmetry.space_group_name_H-M   'P 1'
#
loop_
_entity.id
_entity.type
_entity.pdbx_description
1 polymer ?
#
loop_
_entity_poly.entity_id
_entity_poly.type
_entity_poly.pdbx_seq_one_letter_code
_entity_poly.pdbx_strand_id
1 'polypeptide(L)'
;MRIDYSTQLLYNLPRLIQSLQDRSIQLSSFHVQPTSNLPGGADPELCYALSELDCTVTGWSFWAGDLSDRILTPLRALHNVVTTLELHFGQASVTGPTSGLHRYLCESPHLLHLRAHRTAILIEAMDLHARGHIFHKGYWEGAKEKNRLAVDWDKFLSTVDFGQRKVWACRKLQTLHISVHSRTEPELESASRSRIVFGYLSRICPELQDLQISTSMQRFRNVSWVYPLLDLRLEGGMCLLTRIKHLRILKLGFVGRPMVCRARDLTWLLGAGITAGDQKEEEIKQQRAVRRSAVESWDAWLKAEQEDDVAWRTSNDCILWDLEDSTIEPGLEEGLREMGMLLDVKLRLDEMDSLTMNGSRCPWLPALRHISLYSSAESALSPKKEFYRLFPPSRFDLIRTRH
;
A
#
# COMPACT_ATOMS: atom_id res chain seq x y z
N MET A 1 14.49 -0.19 -24.46
CA MET A 1 15.71 0.61 -24.78
C MET A 1 15.87 1.68 -23.70
N ARG A 2 17.07 1.91 -23.15
CA ARG A 2 17.33 2.98 -22.16
C ARG A 2 18.27 4.00 -22.79
N ILE A 3 17.83 5.25 -22.87
CA ILE A 3 18.59 6.36 -23.46
C ILE A 3 18.91 7.32 -22.32
N ASP A 4 20.19 7.57 -22.09
CA ASP A 4 20.68 8.50 -21.06
C ASP A 4 20.99 9.86 -21.73
N TYR A 5 20.41 10.93 -21.21
CA TYR A 5 20.47 12.28 -21.77
C TYR A 5 21.58 13.16 -21.17
N SER A 6 22.52 12.57 -20.43
CA SER A 6 23.62 13.32 -19.78
C SER A 6 24.59 14.00 -20.76
N THR A 7 24.58 13.64 -22.04
CA THR A 7 25.26 14.38 -23.12
C THR A 7 24.23 15.09 -23.98
N GLN A 8 24.39 16.40 -24.22
CA GLN A 8 23.49 17.31 -24.99
C GLN A 8 23.26 16.95 -26.48
N LEU A 9 23.33 15.68 -26.85
CA LEU A 9 22.86 15.21 -28.14
C LEU A 9 21.32 15.22 -28.09
N LEU A 10 20.73 16.25 -28.68
CA LEU A 10 19.30 16.32 -28.98
C LEU A 10 18.98 15.15 -29.93
N TYR A 11 18.52 14.04 -29.38
CA TYR A 11 18.01 12.95 -30.18
C TYR A 11 16.70 13.39 -30.82
N ASN A 12 16.60 13.29 -32.15
CA ASN A 12 15.33 13.50 -32.84
C ASN A 12 14.49 12.23 -32.64
N LEU A 13 13.63 12.23 -31.61
CA LEU A 13 12.81 11.08 -31.25
C LEU A 13 11.93 10.57 -32.41
N PRO A 14 11.32 11.43 -33.24
CA PRO A 14 10.63 10.99 -34.46
C PRO A 14 11.50 10.14 -35.39
N ARG A 15 12.75 10.57 -35.66
CA ARG A 15 13.68 9.81 -36.51
C ARG A 15 14.06 8.47 -35.89
N LEU A 16 14.20 8.41 -34.55
CA LEU A 16 14.49 7.16 -33.87
C LEU A 16 13.32 6.19 -34.02
N ILE A 17 12.09 6.63 -33.74
CA ILE A 17 10.89 5.80 -33.86
C ILE A 17 10.73 5.29 -35.30
N GLN A 18 10.86 6.18 -36.29
CA GLN A 18 10.84 5.80 -37.70
C GLN A 18 11.92 4.75 -37.99
N SER A 19 13.14 4.95 -37.49
CA SER A 19 14.24 3.99 -37.71
C SER A 19 13.97 2.62 -37.07
N LEU A 20 13.26 2.58 -35.93
CA LEU A 20 12.86 1.33 -35.27
C LEU A 20 11.77 0.62 -36.07
N GLN A 21 10.78 1.38 -36.56
CA GLN A 21 9.69 0.89 -37.41
C GLN A 21 10.21 0.35 -38.75
N ASP A 22 11.07 1.10 -39.44
CA ASP A 22 11.69 0.71 -40.72
C ASP A 22 12.49 -0.60 -40.61
N ARG A 23 13.02 -0.87 -39.41
CA ARG A 23 13.79 -2.09 -39.10
C ARG A 23 12.93 -3.22 -38.51
N SER A 24 11.62 -3.00 -38.37
CA SER A 24 10.69 -3.95 -37.75
C SER A 24 11.14 -4.39 -36.34
N ILE A 25 11.79 -3.50 -35.59
CA ILE A 25 12.24 -3.80 -34.22
C ILE A 25 11.04 -3.68 -33.29
N GLN A 26 10.57 -4.80 -32.76
CA GLN A 26 9.50 -4.83 -31.78
C GLN A 26 10.03 -4.42 -30.41
N LEU A 27 9.46 -3.35 -29.85
CA LEU A 27 9.75 -2.90 -28.49
C LEU A 27 8.73 -3.48 -27.51
N SER A 28 9.21 -4.17 -26.48
CA SER A 28 8.37 -4.57 -25.34
C SER A 28 8.27 -3.48 -24.27
N SER A 29 9.26 -2.60 -24.19
CA SER A 29 9.29 -1.50 -23.24
C SER A 29 9.99 -0.26 -23.76
N PHE A 30 9.48 0.90 -23.33
CA PHE A 30 9.98 2.21 -23.72
C PHE A 30 10.17 3.12 -22.50
N HIS A 31 11.33 3.76 -22.43
CA HIS A 31 11.68 4.69 -21.37
C HIS A 31 12.06 6.03 -21.98
N VAL A 32 11.41 7.09 -21.51
CA VAL A 32 11.75 8.47 -21.88
C VAL A 32 12.11 9.23 -20.62
N GLN A 33 13.23 9.94 -20.70
CA GLN A 33 13.66 10.89 -19.71
C GLN A 33 13.64 12.27 -20.36
N PRO A 34 12.68 13.15 -20.01
CA PRO A 34 12.65 14.50 -20.56
C PRO A 34 13.93 15.25 -20.18
N THR A 35 14.57 15.89 -21.16
CA THR A 35 15.74 16.75 -20.93
C THR A 35 15.38 18.09 -20.32
N SER A 36 14.14 18.54 -20.46
CA SER A 36 13.73 19.85 -20.01
C SER A 36 13.46 19.83 -18.50
N ASN A 37 14.36 20.45 -17.74
CA ASN A 37 14.08 20.89 -16.36
C ASN A 37 13.01 22.00 -16.30
N LEU A 38 12.33 22.32 -17.40
CA LEU A 38 11.32 23.36 -17.46
C LEU A 38 10.06 22.87 -16.74
N PRO A 39 9.71 23.44 -15.57
CA PRO A 39 8.51 23.04 -14.86
C PRO A 39 7.28 23.32 -15.73
N GLY A 40 6.51 22.27 -16.04
CA GLY A 40 5.19 22.37 -16.69
C GLY A 40 5.17 22.39 -18.22
N GLY A 41 6.32 22.31 -18.90
CA GLY A 41 6.37 22.09 -20.34
C GLY A 41 6.36 20.60 -20.66
N ALA A 42 5.26 20.04 -21.16
CA ALA A 42 5.35 18.71 -21.78
C ALA A 42 6.29 18.77 -22.97
N ASP A 43 7.17 17.78 -23.03
CA ASP A 43 8.03 17.53 -24.18
C ASP A 43 7.13 17.11 -25.36
N PRO A 44 7.01 17.92 -26.42
CA PRO A 44 6.24 17.57 -27.61
C PRO A 44 6.70 16.24 -28.22
N GLU A 45 7.98 15.90 -28.06
CA GLU A 45 8.53 14.65 -28.54
C GLU A 45 7.93 13.45 -27.79
N LEU A 46 7.68 13.57 -26.49
CA LEU A 46 7.08 12.50 -25.71
C LEU A 46 5.63 12.22 -26.15
N CYS A 47 4.84 13.27 -26.41
CA CYS A 47 3.49 13.11 -26.94
C CYS A 47 3.51 12.43 -28.31
N TYR A 48 4.46 12.80 -29.17
CA TYR A 48 4.69 12.15 -30.46
C TYR A 48 5.07 10.68 -30.27
N ALA A 49 5.94 10.37 -29.32
CA ALA A 49 6.32 8.99 -29.04
C ALA A 49 5.12 8.13 -28.63
N LEU A 50 4.25 8.68 -27.80
CA LEU A 50 3.04 8.01 -27.35
C LEU A 50 2.00 7.82 -28.46
N SER A 51 1.97 8.69 -29.48
CA SER A 51 1.06 8.53 -30.62
C SER A 51 1.61 7.59 -31.70
N GLU A 52 2.92 7.57 -31.93
CA GLU A 52 3.53 6.82 -33.03
C GLU A 52 4.02 5.42 -32.63
N LEU A 53 4.30 5.19 -31.35
CA LEU A 53 4.64 3.84 -30.90
C LEU A 53 3.39 2.96 -30.97
N ASP A 54 3.53 1.87 -31.72
CA ASP A 54 2.48 0.90 -31.95
C ASP A 54 1.92 0.35 -30.62
N CYS A 55 0.68 -0.13 -30.67
CA CYS A 55 -0.07 -0.78 -29.58
C CYS A 55 0.59 -2.04 -29.01
N THR A 56 1.80 -2.39 -29.47
CA THR A 56 2.61 -3.50 -28.98
C THR A 56 3.44 -3.14 -27.74
N VAL A 57 3.68 -1.85 -27.47
CA VAL A 57 4.51 -1.42 -26.33
C VAL A 57 3.69 -1.42 -25.04
N THR A 58 3.80 -2.50 -24.29
CA THR A 58 3.01 -2.69 -23.05
C THR A 58 3.70 -2.13 -21.79
N GLY A 59 5.01 -1.88 -21.85
CA GLY A 59 5.80 -1.37 -20.74
C GLY A 59 6.29 0.06 -20.92
N TRP A 60 5.94 0.93 -19.98
CA TRP A 60 6.31 2.34 -19.98
C TRP A 60 7.04 2.74 -18.70
N SER A 61 8.06 3.57 -18.84
CA SER A 61 8.85 4.05 -17.71
C SER A 61 9.10 5.55 -17.77
N PHE A 62 8.74 6.28 -16.71
CA PHE A 62 8.83 7.75 -16.64
C PHE A 62 9.49 8.21 -15.33
N TRP A 63 9.86 9.49 -15.24
CA TRP A 63 10.04 10.10 -13.92
C TRP A 63 8.70 10.46 -13.31
N ALA A 64 8.54 10.23 -12.00
CA ALA A 64 7.26 10.48 -11.32
C ALA A 64 6.85 11.96 -11.35
N GLY A 65 7.82 12.88 -11.43
CA GLY A 65 7.57 14.32 -11.57
C GLY A 65 6.93 14.70 -12.91
N ASP A 66 7.10 13.86 -13.94
CA ASP A 66 6.58 14.13 -15.28
C ASP A 66 5.13 13.68 -15.45
N LEU A 67 4.61 12.87 -14.51
CA LEU A 67 3.27 12.28 -14.53
C LEU A 67 2.16 13.34 -14.34
N SER A 68 2.03 14.18 -15.36
CA SER A 68 1.05 15.24 -15.52
C SER A 68 -0.10 14.77 -16.40
N ASP A 69 -1.21 15.52 -16.43
CA ASP A 69 -2.34 15.20 -17.32
C ASP A 69 -1.92 15.16 -18.80
N ARG A 70 -0.81 15.80 -19.17
CA ARG A 70 -0.28 15.74 -20.54
C ARG A 70 0.35 14.39 -20.91
N ILE A 71 0.95 13.67 -19.95
CA ILE A 71 1.39 12.28 -20.16
C ILE A 71 0.23 11.32 -19.96
N LEU A 72 -0.63 11.58 -18.97
CA LEU A 72 -1.74 10.70 -18.66
C LEU A 72 -2.79 10.66 -19.78
N THR A 73 -3.08 11.77 -20.45
CA THR A 73 -4.06 11.81 -21.56
C THR A 73 -3.70 10.83 -22.70
N PRO A 74 -2.50 10.89 -23.29
CA PRO A 74 -2.10 9.91 -24.31
C PRO A 74 -1.99 8.49 -23.75
N LEU A 75 -1.50 8.29 -22.52
CA LEU A 75 -1.51 6.96 -21.90
C LEU A 75 -2.93 6.38 -21.74
N ARG A 76 -3.92 7.22 -21.44
CA ARG A 76 -5.34 6.81 -21.40
C ARG A 76 -5.84 6.47 -22.80
N ALA A 77 -5.46 7.23 -23.82
CA ALA A 77 -5.85 6.96 -25.20
C ALA A 77 -5.35 5.59 -25.69
N LEU A 78 -4.21 5.10 -25.15
CA LEU A 78 -3.69 3.75 -25.35
C LEU A 78 -4.45 2.68 -24.53
N HIS A 79 -5.79 2.75 -24.54
CA HIS A 79 -6.64 1.85 -23.77
C HIS A 79 -6.23 0.39 -24.00
N ASN A 80 -6.00 -0.31 -22.89
CA ASN A 80 -5.75 -1.75 -22.83
C ASN A 80 -4.36 -2.21 -23.31
N VAL A 81 -3.45 -1.29 -23.64
CA VAL A 81 -2.08 -1.62 -24.07
C VAL A 81 -1.11 -1.61 -22.90
N VAL A 82 -1.17 -0.60 -22.04
CA VAL A 82 -0.19 -0.41 -20.96
C VAL A 82 -0.45 -1.39 -19.83
N THR A 83 0.32 -2.48 -19.78
CA THR A 83 0.24 -3.47 -18.70
C THR A 83 1.30 -3.23 -17.63
N THR A 84 2.38 -2.50 -17.95
CA THR A 84 3.48 -2.23 -17.01
C THR A 84 3.80 -0.74 -16.99
N LEU A 85 3.74 -0.12 -15.81
CA LEU A 85 4.15 1.26 -15.56
C LEU A 85 5.23 1.28 -14.49
N GLU A 86 6.39 1.86 -14.81
CA GLU A 86 7.48 2.10 -13.87
C GLU A 86 7.72 3.61 -13.71
N LEU A 87 7.73 4.08 -12.47
CA LEU A 87 7.97 5.48 -12.13
C LEU A 87 9.26 5.59 -11.34
N HIS A 88 10.24 6.25 -11.94
CA HIS A 88 11.52 6.57 -11.34
C HIS A 88 11.43 7.89 -10.59
N PHE A 89 12.15 8.02 -9.48
CA PHE A 89 12.20 9.28 -8.77
C PHE A 89 13.56 9.47 -8.09
N GLY A 90 14.22 10.59 -8.40
CA GLY A 90 15.64 10.79 -8.12
C GLY A 90 15.91 11.10 -6.64
N GLN A 91 15.04 11.93 -6.05
CA GLN A 91 15.04 12.25 -4.62
C GLN A 91 13.81 11.60 -3.98
N ALA A 92 13.77 11.24 -2.70
CA ALA A 92 12.50 10.81 -2.08
C ALA A 92 11.57 12.03 -1.94
N SER A 93 10.35 11.94 -2.45
CA SER A 93 9.34 13.00 -2.66
C SER A 93 9.29 14.17 -1.66
N VAL A 94 9.63 15.36 -2.17
CA VAL A 94 8.92 16.63 -1.89
C VAL A 94 7.79 16.85 -2.91
N THR A 95 7.65 15.98 -3.92
CA THR A 95 6.51 16.01 -4.83
C THR A 95 5.24 15.84 -4.03
N GLY A 96 4.47 16.93 -3.99
CA GLY A 96 3.13 16.92 -3.43
C GLY A 96 2.33 15.78 -4.06
N PRO A 97 1.34 15.25 -3.35
CA PRO A 97 0.56 14.11 -3.81
C PRO A 97 -0.07 14.41 -5.16
N THR A 98 0.51 13.86 -6.23
CA THR A 98 -0.04 14.04 -7.56
C THR A 98 -1.26 13.13 -7.64
N SER A 99 -2.43 13.75 -7.68
CA SER A 99 -3.71 13.13 -8.07
C SER A 99 -3.56 12.28 -9.35
N GLY A 100 -2.57 12.57 -10.19
CA GLY A 100 -2.27 11.87 -11.44
C GLY A 100 -2.11 10.35 -11.31
N LEU A 101 -1.30 9.83 -10.39
CA LEU A 101 -1.10 8.38 -10.29
C LEU A 101 -2.36 7.67 -9.80
N HIS A 102 -3.01 8.21 -8.77
CA HIS A 102 -4.28 7.66 -8.29
C HIS A 102 -5.34 7.67 -9.42
N ARG A 103 -5.51 8.80 -10.10
CA ARG A 103 -6.43 8.95 -11.25
C ARG A 103 -6.12 7.92 -12.35
N TYR A 104 -4.85 7.76 -12.70
CA TYR A 104 -4.42 6.75 -13.68
C TYR A 104 -4.81 5.33 -13.25
N LEU A 105 -4.60 4.96 -11.98
CA LEU A 105 -4.98 3.63 -11.47
C LEU A 105 -6.50 3.40 -11.50
N CYS A 106 -7.29 4.45 -11.29
CA CYS A 106 -8.75 4.43 -11.43
C CYS A 106 -9.23 4.27 -12.89
N GLU A 107 -8.37 4.52 -13.87
CA GLU A 107 -8.72 4.52 -15.30
C GLU A 107 -8.01 3.41 -16.09
N SER A 108 -7.16 2.60 -15.44
CA SER A 108 -6.29 1.62 -16.10
C SER A 108 -6.61 0.17 -15.70
N PRO A 109 -7.75 -0.41 -16.15
CA PRO A 109 -8.16 -1.77 -15.74
C PRO A 109 -7.21 -2.89 -16.20
N HIS A 110 -6.36 -2.62 -17.19
CA HIS A 110 -5.43 -3.59 -17.78
C HIS A 110 -4.02 -3.53 -17.17
N LEU A 111 -3.77 -2.62 -16.23
CA LEU A 111 -2.47 -2.51 -15.59
C LEU A 111 -2.21 -3.77 -14.74
N LEU A 112 -1.13 -4.47 -15.05
CA LEU A 112 -0.69 -5.69 -14.36
C LEU A 112 0.49 -5.40 -13.42
N HIS A 113 1.35 -4.43 -13.75
CA HIS A 113 2.54 -4.13 -12.98
C HIS A 113 2.71 -2.63 -12.79
N LEU A 114 2.67 -2.17 -11.54
CA LEU A 114 3.06 -0.82 -11.15
C LEU A 114 4.32 -0.88 -10.28
N ARG A 115 5.37 -0.22 -10.73
CA ARG A 115 6.63 -0.05 -9.98
C ARG A 115 6.91 1.41 -9.71
N ALA A 116 6.48 1.92 -8.57
CA ALA A 116 6.56 3.32 -8.19
C ALA A 116 7.08 3.48 -6.75
N HIS A 117 8.22 2.85 -6.45
CA HIS A 117 8.80 2.72 -5.09
C HIS A 117 8.90 4.03 -4.29
N ARG A 118 9.02 5.16 -5.00
CA ARG A 118 9.24 6.50 -4.43
C ARG A 118 8.12 7.48 -4.79
N THR A 119 7.06 7.01 -5.42
CA THR A 119 5.86 7.82 -5.70
C THR A 119 4.82 7.51 -4.65
N ALA A 120 4.41 8.54 -3.91
CA ALA A 120 3.46 8.41 -2.83
C ALA A 120 2.01 8.39 -3.35
N ILE A 121 1.23 7.41 -2.89
CA ILE A 121 -0.23 7.45 -2.87
C ILE A 121 -0.66 7.98 -1.51
N LEU A 122 -1.66 8.86 -1.52
CA LEU A 122 -2.29 9.35 -0.32
C LEU A 122 -3.22 8.30 0.28
N ILE A 123 -3.14 8.11 1.60
CA ILE A 123 -4.14 7.31 2.32
C ILE A 123 -5.53 7.89 2.12
N GLU A 124 -5.65 9.22 2.05
CA GLU A 124 -6.91 9.91 1.83
C GLU A 124 -7.58 9.49 0.50
N ALA A 125 -6.79 9.07 -0.51
CA ALA A 125 -7.31 8.53 -1.77
C ALA A 125 -7.66 7.03 -1.71
N MET A 126 -7.27 6.34 -0.64
CA MET A 126 -7.63 4.95 -0.34
C MET A 126 -8.76 4.86 0.70
N ASP A 127 -9.01 5.96 1.42
CA ASP A 127 -9.97 6.06 2.51
C ASP A 127 -11.37 6.46 2.02
N LEU A 128 -12.04 5.52 1.37
CA LEU A 128 -13.36 5.73 0.75
C LEU A 128 -14.43 6.21 1.74
N HIS A 129 -14.28 5.87 3.03
CA HIS A 129 -15.22 6.22 4.10
C HIS A 129 -14.73 7.36 4.98
N ALA A 130 -13.60 8.00 4.63
CA ALA A 130 -12.96 9.04 5.43
C ALA A 130 -12.71 8.65 6.90
N ARG A 131 -12.40 7.38 7.19
CA ARG A 131 -12.19 6.82 8.55
C ARG A 131 -10.80 7.05 9.13
N GLY A 132 -9.90 7.71 8.41
CA GLY A 132 -8.56 8.03 8.87
C GLY A 132 -8.51 8.96 10.09
N HIS A 133 -9.64 9.52 10.49
CA HIS A 133 -9.85 10.32 11.70
C HIS A 133 -10.18 9.48 12.95
N ILE A 134 -10.52 8.19 12.81
CA ILE A 134 -10.85 7.35 13.94
C ILE A 134 -9.56 7.00 14.69
N PHE A 135 -9.43 7.50 15.92
CA PHE A 135 -8.30 7.21 16.81
C PHE A 135 -8.75 6.42 18.02
N HIS A 136 -8.06 5.33 18.33
CA HIS A 136 -8.28 4.59 19.57
C HIS A 136 -7.77 5.39 20.76
N LYS A 137 -8.69 5.88 21.61
CA LYS A 137 -8.39 6.72 22.79
C LYS A 137 -7.32 6.10 23.70
N GLY A 138 -7.32 4.77 23.85
CA GLY A 138 -6.36 4.05 24.69
C GLY A 138 -4.91 3.99 24.17
N TYR A 139 -4.64 4.38 22.92
CA TYR A 139 -3.28 4.34 22.38
C TYR A 139 -2.40 5.52 22.88
N TRP A 140 -3.03 6.63 23.29
CA TRP A 140 -2.32 7.87 23.60
C TRP A 140 -2.42 8.32 25.06
N GLU A 141 -3.02 7.51 25.94
CA GLU A 141 -3.18 7.86 27.37
C GLU A 141 -1.85 8.16 28.09
N GLY A 142 -0.70 7.76 27.52
CA GLY A 142 0.64 8.12 28.03
C GLY A 142 1.32 9.33 27.35
N ALA A 143 0.89 9.73 26.15
CA ALA A 143 1.51 10.80 25.38
C ALA A 143 0.75 12.11 25.61
N LYS A 144 1.13 12.84 26.67
CA LYS A 144 0.63 14.18 27.06
C LYS A 144 -0.34 14.80 26.06
N GLU A 145 -1.62 14.49 26.27
CA GLU A 145 -2.81 14.92 25.53
C GLU A 145 -2.85 16.44 25.23
N LYS A 146 -2.14 17.23 26.06
CA LYS A 146 -2.10 18.70 26.03
C LYS A 146 -1.47 19.37 24.81
N ASN A 147 -0.73 18.65 23.95
CA ASN A 147 -0.05 19.26 22.80
C ASN A 147 -0.54 18.80 21.43
N ARG A 148 -1.56 17.93 21.36
CA ARG A 148 -2.29 17.78 20.09
C ARG A 148 -3.20 18.98 19.96
N LEU A 149 -2.61 20.05 19.38
CA LEU A 149 -3.34 21.10 18.68
C LEU A 149 -4.52 20.41 18.01
N ALA A 150 -5.74 20.81 18.36
CA ALA A 150 -6.95 20.36 17.68
C ALA A 150 -6.60 20.28 16.20
N VAL A 151 -6.52 19.06 15.67
CA VAL A 151 -6.28 18.88 14.24
C VAL A 151 -7.42 19.67 13.62
N ASP A 152 -7.05 20.74 12.92
CA ASP A 152 -8.00 21.66 12.33
C ASP A 152 -8.70 20.86 11.22
N TRP A 153 -9.77 20.17 11.60
CA TRP A 153 -10.51 19.28 10.73
C TRP A 153 -11.16 20.09 9.60
N ASP A 154 -11.48 21.36 9.83
CA ASP A 154 -11.95 22.25 8.77
C ASP A 154 -10.84 22.49 7.74
N LYS A 155 -9.59 22.63 8.18
CA LYS A 155 -8.42 22.65 7.28
C LYS A 155 -8.16 21.30 6.61
N PHE A 156 -8.39 20.18 7.30
CA PHE A 156 -8.32 18.84 6.69
C PHE A 156 -9.35 18.74 5.56
N LEU A 157 -10.63 18.98 5.88
CA LEU A 157 -11.76 18.85 4.96
C LEU A 157 -11.62 19.79 3.77
N SER A 158 -11.14 21.02 3.96
CA SER A 158 -10.93 21.99 2.87
C SER A 158 -9.73 21.67 1.98
N THR A 159 -8.79 20.84 2.43
CA THR A 159 -7.60 20.47 1.63
C THR A 159 -7.73 19.10 0.97
N VAL A 160 -8.69 18.27 1.37
CA VAL A 160 -8.94 16.98 0.73
C VAL A 160 -9.94 17.19 -0.39
N ASP A 161 -9.48 16.96 -1.62
CA ASP A 161 -10.36 16.88 -2.79
C ASP A 161 -11.14 15.56 -2.73
N PHE A 162 -12.28 15.60 -2.03
CA PHE A 162 -13.17 14.44 -1.88
C PHE A 162 -13.80 14.00 -3.21
N GLY A 163 -13.78 14.84 -4.24
CA GLY A 163 -14.25 14.51 -5.59
C GLY A 163 -13.43 13.44 -6.31
N GLN A 164 -12.36 12.92 -5.67
CA GLN A 164 -11.52 11.85 -6.19
C GLN A 164 -11.58 10.56 -5.37
N ARG A 165 -12.67 10.26 -4.65
CA ARG A 165 -12.88 8.93 -4.03
C ARG A 165 -13.19 7.86 -5.08
N LYS A 166 -12.30 7.72 -6.06
CA LYS A 166 -12.40 6.71 -7.10
C LYS A 166 -11.70 5.44 -6.63
N VAL A 167 -12.27 4.30 -7.00
CA VAL A 167 -11.67 3.01 -6.75
C VAL A 167 -10.74 2.67 -7.91
N TRP A 168 -9.54 2.15 -7.63
CA TRP A 168 -8.66 1.70 -8.70
C TRP A 168 -9.34 0.64 -9.57
N ALA A 169 -9.24 0.77 -10.89
CA ALA A 169 -9.84 -0.16 -11.84
C ALA A 169 -8.95 -1.38 -12.11
N CYS A 170 -7.66 -1.33 -11.75
CA CYS A 170 -6.66 -2.37 -12.02
C CYS A 170 -6.80 -3.64 -11.13
N ARG A 171 -7.93 -4.35 -11.21
CA ARG A 171 -8.23 -5.56 -10.42
C ARG A 171 -7.21 -6.69 -10.61
N LYS A 172 -6.63 -6.78 -11.81
CA LYS A 172 -5.67 -7.81 -12.21
C LYS A 172 -4.22 -7.45 -11.91
N LEU A 173 -3.99 -6.41 -11.09
CA LEU A 173 -2.65 -5.98 -10.73
C LEU A 173 -1.91 -7.10 -9.99
N GLN A 174 -0.78 -7.53 -10.54
CA GLN A 174 0.09 -8.59 -10.01
C GLN A 174 1.29 -8.02 -9.25
N THR A 175 1.79 -6.85 -9.65
CA THR A 175 2.91 -6.17 -8.99
C THR A 175 2.48 -4.77 -8.59
N LEU A 176 2.64 -4.45 -7.32
CA LEU A 176 2.39 -3.11 -6.79
C LEU A 176 3.52 -2.70 -5.87
N HIS A 177 4.37 -1.81 -6.35
CA HIS A 177 5.37 -1.14 -5.53
C HIS A 177 5.00 0.33 -5.41
N ILE A 178 4.64 0.78 -4.21
CA ILE A 178 4.23 2.16 -3.96
C ILE A 178 4.85 2.69 -2.68
N SER A 179 4.86 4.01 -2.54
CA SER A 179 4.97 4.65 -1.24
C SER A 179 3.59 5.09 -0.77
N VAL A 180 3.37 5.11 0.54
CA VAL A 180 2.14 5.66 1.15
C VAL A 180 2.49 6.91 1.96
N HIS A 181 1.58 7.88 1.95
CA HIS A 181 1.71 9.18 2.60
C HIS A 181 0.35 9.67 3.11
N SER A 182 0.35 10.59 4.08
CA SER A 182 -0.84 11.35 4.48
C SER A 182 -0.54 12.84 4.45
N ARG A 183 -1.51 13.66 4.01
CA ARG A 183 -1.38 15.13 3.98
C ARG A 183 -1.36 15.74 5.37
N THR A 184 -2.07 15.14 6.31
CA THR A 184 -2.59 15.88 7.46
C THR A 184 -1.96 15.47 8.78
N GLU A 185 -1.36 14.29 8.84
CA GLU A 185 -0.61 13.88 10.02
C GLU A 185 0.73 13.25 9.65
N PRO A 186 1.78 13.55 10.43
CA PRO A 186 3.10 12.93 10.26
C PRO A 186 3.11 11.44 10.64
N GLU A 187 2.03 10.90 11.20
CA GLU A 187 1.95 9.56 11.74
C GLU A 187 0.94 8.73 10.93
N LEU A 188 1.46 7.85 10.06
CA LEU A 188 0.68 6.70 9.56
C LEU A 188 0.52 5.61 10.63
N GLU A 189 0.99 5.89 11.85
CA GLU A 189 1.09 4.95 12.97
C GLU A 189 -0.26 4.59 13.59
N SER A 190 -1.35 5.25 13.17
CA SER A 190 -2.68 4.85 13.63
C SER A 190 -3.06 3.50 13.01
N ALA A 191 -3.64 2.64 13.84
CA ALA A 191 -4.16 1.35 13.42
C ALA A 191 -5.21 1.51 12.29
N SER A 192 -6.09 2.50 12.38
CA SER A 192 -7.13 2.80 11.38
C SER A 192 -6.56 3.10 10.00
N ARG A 193 -5.50 3.91 9.91
CA ARG A 193 -4.83 4.22 8.63
C ARG A 193 -4.17 3.01 8.01
N SER A 194 -3.55 2.17 8.84
CA SER A 194 -2.97 0.91 8.38
C SER A 194 -4.06 -0.06 7.89
N ARG A 195 -5.20 -0.14 8.59
CA ARG A 195 -6.38 -0.90 8.15
C ARG A 195 -6.95 -0.40 6.83
N ILE A 196 -6.98 0.92 6.60
CA ILE A 196 -7.40 1.48 5.30
C ILE A 196 -6.48 0.98 4.20
N VAL A 197 -5.15 1.11 4.35
CA VAL A 197 -4.18 0.68 3.34
C VAL A 197 -4.30 -0.82 3.07
N PHE A 198 -4.21 -1.66 4.10
CA PHE A 198 -4.26 -3.12 3.94
C PHE A 198 -5.62 -3.59 3.45
N GLY A 199 -6.69 -3.04 4.02
CA GLY A 199 -8.08 -3.35 3.67
C GLY A 199 -8.42 -3.01 2.23
N TYR A 200 -8.01 -1.82 1.76
CA TYR A 200 -8.18 -1.39 0.38
C TYR A 200 -7.43 -2.32 -0.58
N LEU A 201 -6.11 -2.48 -0.40
CA LEU A 201 -5.30 -3.31 -1.29
C LEU A 201 -5.79 -4.76 -1.36
N SER A 202 -6.21 -5.32 -0.22
CA SER A 202 -6.71 -6.70 -0.14
C SER A 202 -7.99 -6.96 -0.94
N ARG A 203 -8.79 -5.92 -1.21
CA ARG A 203 -10.08 -6.00 -1.93
C ARG A 203 -9.95 -5.52 -3.37
N ILE A 204 -9.20 -4.44 -3.57
CA ILE A 204 -9.07 -3.76 -4.85
C ILE A 204 -8.11 -4.51 -5.77
N CYS A 205 -7.07 -5.16 -5.23
CA CYS A 205 -6.06 -5.88 -6.02
C CYS A 205 -5.88 -7.32 -5.52
N PRO A 206 -6.90 -8.19 -5.66
CA PRO A 206 -6.86 -9.56 -5.13
C PRO A 206 -5.83 -10.46 -5.81
N GLU A 207 -5.40 -10.12 -7.03
CA GLU A 207 -4.44 -10.87 -7.85
C GLU A 207 -2.97 -10.53 -7.58
N LEU A 208 -2.68 -9.72 -6.55
CA LEU A 208 -1.31 -9.31 -6.23
C LEU A 208 -0.42 -10.50 -5.91
N GLN A 209 0.75 -10.51 -6.52
CA GLN A 209 1.82 -11.48 -6.33
C GLN A 209 3.05 -10.85 -5.67
N ASP A 210 3.34 -9.59 -5.97
CA ASP A 210 4.45 -8.83 -5.41
C ASP A 210 3.94 -7.49 -4.90
N LEU A 211 3.92 -7.34 -3.57
CA LEU A 211 3.49 -6.14 -2.89
C LEU A 211 4.65 -5.52 -2.13
N GLN A 212 5.00 -4.29 -2.48
CA GLN A 212 5.94 -3.47 -1.75
C GLN A 212 5.29 -2.15 -1.35
N ILE A 213 5.21 -1.90 -0.05
CA ILE A 213 4.70 -0.63 0.50
C ILE A 213 5.83 0.03 1.28
N SER A 214 6.33 1.14 0.74
CA SER A 214 7.27 2.02 1.42
C SER A 214 6.51 3.15 2.10
N THR A 215 7.15 3.83 3.05
CA THR A 215 6.66 5.13 3.56
C THR A 215 7.66 6.21 3.18
N SER A 216 7.15 7.32 2.66
CA SER A 216 8.00 8.41 2.16
C SER A 216 8.53 9.23 3.33
N MET A 217 9.78 9.69 3.22
CA MET A 217 10.35 10.65 4.16
C MET A 217 9.55 11.96 4.12
N GLN A 218 9.02 12.40 5.26
CA GLN A 218 8.25 13.65 5.35
C GLN A 218 9.03 14.71 6.11
N ARG A 219 9.08 15.95 5.56
CA ARG A 219 9.60 17.11 6.28
C ARG A 219 8.45 17.80 7.00
N PHE A 220 8.43 17.74 8.32
CA PHE A 220 7.37 18.34 9.10
C PHE A 220 7.79 19.69 9.67
N ARG A 221 7.13 20.81 9.27
CA ARG A 221 7.16 22.14 9.95
C ARG A 221 8.46 22.50 10.72
N ASN A 222 9.62 22.46 10.05
CA ASN A 222 10.97 22.74 10.61
C ASN A 222 11.58 21.68 11.57
N VAL A 223 10.94 20.54 11.75
CA VAL A 223 11.39 19.37 12.52
C VAL A 223 12.18 18.41 11.63
N SER A 224 12.94 17.51 12.26
CA SER A 224 13.64 16.40 11.63
C SER A 224 12.73 15.56 10.74
N TRP A 225 13.33 14.93 9.72
CA TRP A 225 12.65 14.04 8.81
C TRP A 225 12.03 12.84 9.56
N VAL A 226 10.72 12.64 9.39
CA VAL A 226 10.00 11.51 9.97
C VAL A 226 9.66 10.53 8.86
N TYR A 227 9.80 9.24 9.19
CA TYR A 227 9.34 8.14 8.34
C TYR A 227 8.14 7.54 9.06
N PRO A 228 6.91 7.86 8.62
CA PRO A 228 5.74 7.29 9.26
C PRO A 228 5.80 5.76 9.14
N LEU A 229 5.30 5.06 10.15
CA LEU A 229 5.26 3.60 10.17
C LEU A 229 3.81 3.15 9.94
N LEU A 230 3.62 2.13 9.10
CA LEU A 230 2.41 1.33 9.14
C LEU A 230 2.40 0.51 10.43
N ASP A 231 1.28 0.54 11.12
CA ASP A 231 1.01 -0.21 12.33
C ASP A 231 0.86 -1.70 12.01
N LEU A 232 1.80 -2.50 12.52
CA LEU A 232 1.81 -3.95 12.31
C LEU A 232 1.29 -4.73 13.51
N ARG A 233 0.69 -4.04 14.50
CA ARG A 233 -0.08 -4.70 15.56
C ARG A 233 -1.32 -5.35 14.98
N LEU A 234 -1.94 -6.21 15.78
CA LEU A 234 -3.11 -6.98 15.35
C LEU A 234 -4.25 -6.07 14.87
N GLU A 235 -4.55 -5.02 15.63
CA GLU A 235 -5.56 -4.01 15.32
C GLU A 235 -5.22 -3.18 14.06
N GLY A 236 -3.95 -3.13 13.65
CA GLY A 236 -3.49 -2.44 12.43
C GLY A 236 -3.90 -3.14 11.14
N GLY A 237 -4.37 -4.40 11.23
CA GLY A 237 -5.03 -5.09 10.12
C GLY A 237 -4.11 -5.64 9.05
N MET A 238 -2.82 -5.89 9.34
CA MET A 238 -1.93 -6.55 8.36
C MET A 238 -2.48 -7.93 7.95
N CYS A 239 -3.24 -8.61 8.81
CA CYS A 239 -3.91 -9.88 8.51
C CYS A 239 -4.97 -9.77 7.39
N LEU A 240 -5.46 -8.57 7.06
CA LEU A 240 -6.39 -8.36 5.94
C LEU A 240 -5.75 -8.75 4.60
N LEU A 241 -4.43 -8.64 4.47
CA LEU A 241 -3.68 -9.07 3.29
C LEU A 241 -3.79 -10.57 3.00
N THR A 242 -4.26 -11.38 3.95
CA THR A 242 -4.53 -12.82 3.73
C THR A 242 -5.68 -13.11 2.75
N ARG A 243 -6.40 -12.09 2.30
CA ARG A 243 -7.35 -12.21 1.18
C ARG A 243 -6.64 -12.35 -0.17
N ILE A 244 -5.41 -11.85 -0.30
CA ILE A 244 -4.61 -11.90 -1.52
C ILE A 244 -3.94 -13.27 -1.65
N LYS A 245 -4.64 -14.23 -2.29
CA LYS A 245 -4.22 -15.64 -2.31
C LYS A 245 -2.93 -15.88 -3.11
N HIS A 246 -2.66 -15.02 -4.07
CA HIS A 246 -1.52 -15.13 -4.97
C HIS A 246 -0.27 -14.41 -4.47
N LEU A 247 -0.31 -13.80 -3.27
CA LEU A 247 0.79 -12.99 -2.75
C LEU A 247 2.02 -13.87 -2.47
N ARG A 248 3.10 -13.64 -3.24
CA ARG A 248 4.38 -14.36 -3.15
C ARG A 248 5.46 -13.57 -2.41
N ILE A 249 5.46 -12.25 -2.59
CA ILE A 249 6.45 -11.34 -2.03
C ILE A 249 5.71 -10.20 -1.32
N LEU A 250 6.07 -9.96 -0.05
CA LEU A 250 5.56 -8.86 0.75
C LEU A 250 6.73 -8.05 1.34
N LYS A 251 6.85 -6.77 0.99
CA LYS A 251 7.86 -5.87 1.57
C LYS A 251 7.16 -4.65 2.18
N LEU A 252 7.35 -4.41 3.48
CA LEU A 252 6.75 -3.28 4.18
C LEU A 252 7.82 -2.41 4.84
N GLY A 253 7.69 -1.10 4.69
CA GLY A 253 8.46 -0.10 5.43
C GLY A 253 9.83 0.25 4.85
N PHE A 254 10.49 1.18 5.54
CA PHE A 254 11.87 1.61 5.26
C PHE A 254 12.80 1.24 6.43
N VAL A 255 14.09 1.16 6.13
CA VAL A 255 15.15 0.73 7.04
C VAL A 255 15.33 1.71 8.21
N GLY A 256 15.62 1.18 9.41
CA GLY A 256 16.22 1.97 10.49
C GLY A 256 15.24 2.56 11.50
N ARG A 257 13.97 2.14 11.46
CA ARG A 257 12.98 2.47 12.50
C ARG A 257 12.57 1.21 13.25
N PRO A 258 12.44 1.27 14.59
CA PRO A 258 11.88 0.16 15.34
C PRO A 258 10.40 0.00 14.93
N MET A 259 10.06 -1.19 14.45
CA MET A 259 8.68 -1.57 14.18
C MET A 259 7.94 -1.79 15.50
N VAL A 260 6.71 -1.32 15.58
CA VAL A 260 5.81 -1.57 16.71
C VAL A 260 4.95 -2.79 16.40
N CYS A 261 5.39 -3.98 16.83
CA CYS A 261 4.53 -5.16 16.92
C CYS A 261 5.11 -6.19 17.90
N ARG A 262 4.28 -7.15 18.29
CA ARG A 262 4.59 -8.26 19.19
C ARG A 262 4.51 -9.57 18.42
N ALA A 263 5.12 -10.63 18.96
CA ALA A 263 5.08 -11.96 18.36
C ALA A 263 3.64 -12.41 18.01
N ARG A 264 2.69 -12.22 18.94
CA ARG A 264 1.27 -12.55 18.75
C ARG A 264 0.64 -11.92 17.50
N ASP A 265 1.08 -10.72 17.12
CA ASP A 265 0.51 -9.94 16.01
C ASP A 265 0.88 -10.55 14.65
N LEU A 266 2.01 -11.29 14.59
CA LEU A 266 2.56 -11.89 13.37
C LEU A 266 2.53 -13.42 13.37
N THR A 267 2.08 -14.06 14.45
CA THR A 267 2.07 -15.53 14.57
C THR A 267 1.22 -16.24 13.51
N TRP A 268 0.26 -15.56 12.91
CA TRP A 268 -0.53 -16.11 11.82
C TRP A 268 0.29 -16.34 10.53
N LEU A 269 1.46 -15.69 10.37
CA LEU A 269 2.41 -15.95 9.28
C LEU A 269 3.08 -17.32 9.41
N LEU A 270 3.13 -17.88 10.63
CA LEU A 270 3.67 -19.20 10.90
C LEU A 270 2.58 -20.24 10.61
N GLY A 271 2.61 -20.78 9.40
CA GLY A 271 1.60 -21.71 8.97
C GLY A 271 1.54 -23.01 9.77
N ALA A 272 0.32 -23.55 9.92
CA ALA A 272 0.11 -24.92 10.35
C ALA A 272 0.80 -25.88 9.37
N GLY A 273 1.70 -26.73 9.87
CA GLY A 273 2.42 -27.73 9.06
C GLY A 273 3.88 -27.41 8.76
N ILE A 274 4.42 -26.28 9.22
CA ILE A 274 5.87 -26.20 9.40
C ILE A 274 6.17 -27.14 10.56
N THR A 275 6.70 -28.33 10.26
CA THR A 275 7.19 -29.38 11.19
C THR A 275 8.38 -28.88 12.01
N ALA A 276 8.19 -27.76 12.69
CA ALA A 276 8.99 -27.33 13.79
C ALA A 276 8.59 -28.28 14.92
N GLY A 277 9.51 -29.15 15.36
CA GLY A 277 9.20 -30.21 16.32
C GLY A 277 8.41 -29.74 17.54
N ASP A 278 7.76 -30.68 18.22
CA ASP A 278 6.66 -30.51 19.18
C ASP A 278 6.68 -29.24 20.04
N GLN A 279 7.83 -28.83 20.59
CA GLN A 279 7.98 -27.62 21.40
C GLN A 279 7.57 -26.32 20.68
N LYS A 280 7.86 -26.20 19.38
CA LYS A 280 7.53 -25.00 18.60
C LYS A 280 6.06 -24.96 18.21
N GLU A 281 5.39 -26.10 18.15
CA GLU A 281 3.96 -26.14 17.88
C GLU A 281 3.17 -25.62 19.08
N GLU A 282 3.53 -26.02 20.30
CA GLU A 282 2.89 -25.52 21.53
C GLU A 282 3.08 -24.02 21.73
N GLU A 283 4.27 -23.48 21.42
CA GLU A 283 4.50 -22.04 21.45
C GLU A 283 3.55 -21.31 20.47
N ILE A 284 3.40 -21.82 19.24
CA ILE A 284 2.48 -21.25 18.25
C ILE A 284 1.02 -21.34 18.74
N LYS A 285 0.61 -22.47 19.35
CA LYS A 285 -0.74 -22.62 19.93
C LYS A 285 -0.97 -21.61 21.05
N GLN A 286 0.00 -21.42 21.95
CA GLN A 286 -0.07 -20.44 23.02
C GLN A 286 -0.22 -19.02 22.47
N GLN A 287 0.59 -18.64 21.47
CA GLN A 287 0.48 -17.32 20.86
C GLN A 287 -0.88 -17.10 20.15
N ARG A 288 -1.44 -18.14 19.52
CA ARG A 288 -2.80 -18.08 18.96
C ARG A 288 -3.88 -17.90 20.02
N ALA A 289 -3.73 -18.54 21.18
CA ALA A 289 -4.64 -18.35 22.31
C ALA A 289 -4.55 -16.91 22.86
N VAL A 290 -3.33 -16.39 23.02
CA VAL A 290 -3.10 -14.98 23.42
C VAL A 290 -3.71 -14.01 22.41
N ARG A 291 -3.60 -14.31 21.11
CA ARG A 291 -4.24 -13.52 20.05
C ARG A 291 -5.77 -13.53 20.18
N ARG A 292 -6.39 -14.71 20.31
CA ARG A 292 -7.85 -14.84 20.48
C ARG A 292 -8.35 -14.05 21.69
N SER A 293 -7.70 -14.20 22.83
CA SER A 293 -8.02 -13.43 24.03
C SER A 293 -7.91 -11.91 23.81
N ALA A 294 -6.92 -11.45 23.03
CA ALA A 294 -6.82 -10.04 22.68
C ALA A 294 -7.98 -9.57 21.79
N VAL A 295 -8.40 -10.38 20.80
CA VAL A 295 -9.53 -10.07 19.91
C VAL A 295 -10.86 -10.07 20.67
N GLU A 296 -11.05 -11.01 21.60
CA GLU A 296 -12.24 -11.08 22.47
C GLU A 296 -12.37 -9.82 23.33
N SER A 297 -11.25 -9.18 23.72
CA SER A 297 -11.28 -7.94 24.49
C SER A 297 -11.67 -6.69 23.68
N TRP A 298 -11.85 -6.80 22.36
CA TRP A 298 -12.14 -5.65 21.48
C TRP A 298 -13.59 -5.18 21.47
N ASP A 299 -14.53 -5.83 22.17
CA ASP A 299 -15.95 -5.48 22.10
C ASP A 299 -16.24 -4.01 22.45
N ALA A 300 -15.56 -3.47 23.48
CA ALA A 300 -15.67 -2.05 23.82
C ALA A 300 -15.10 -1.13 22.72
N TRP A 301 -14.00 -1.54 22.08
CA TRP A 301 -13.35 -0.76 21.02
C TRP A 301 -14.19 -0.76 19.73
N LEU A 302 -14.79 -1.90 19.39
CA LEU A 302 -15.70 -2.03 18.25
C LEU A 302 -16.92 -1.13 18.41
N LYS A 303 -17.52 -1.13 19.61
CA LYS A 303 -18.66 -0.26 19.90
C LYS A 303 -18.28 1.22 19.80
N ALA A 304 -17.17 1.63 20.41
CA ALA A 304 -16.69 3.01 20.35
C ALA A 304 -16.38 3.45 18.90
N GLU A 305 -15.68 2.62 18.14
CA GLU A 305 -15.35 2.91 16.73
C GLU A 305 -16.60 2.99 15.85
N GLN A 306 -17.62 2.15 16.09
CA GLN A 306 -18.90 2.21 15.40
C GLN A 306 -19.67 3.49 15.73
N GLU A 307 -19.69 3.89 17.01
CA GLU A 307 -20.34 5.13 17.46
C GLU A 307 -19.65 6.35 16.85
N ASP A 308 -18.32 6.37 16.81
CA ASP A 308 -17.52 7.43 16.17
C ASP A 308 -17.78 7.50 14.65
N ASP A 309 -17.82 6.36 13.93
CA ASP A 309 -18.13 6.31 12.48
C ASP A 309 -19.54 6.83 12.19
N VAL A 310 -20.54 6.44 13.00
CA VAL A 310 -21.93 6.92 12.85
C VAL A 310 -22.05 8.41 13.16
N ALA A 311 -21.43 8.89 14.25
CA ALA A 311 -21.44 10.30 14.61
C ALA A 311 -20.77 11.17 13.55
N TRP A 312 -19.66 10.68 12.98
CA TRP A 312 -18.95 11.37 11.91
C TRP A 312 -19.78 11.46 10.64
N ARG A 313 -20.38 10.35 10.20
CA ARG A 313 -21.27 10.32 9.03
C ARG A 313 -22.44 11.29 9.20
N THR A 314 -23.15 11.20 10.33
CA THR A 314 -24.30 12.06 10.64
C THR A 314 -23.92 13.55 10.62
N SER A 315 -22.71 13.89 11.07
CA SER A 315 -22.23 15.28 11.12
C SER A 315 -21.73 15.80 9.76
N ASN A 316 -21.39 14.91 8.82
CA ASN A 316 -20.78 15.25 7.53
C ASN A 316 -21.55 14.66 6.34
N ASP A 317 -22.85 14.39 6.52
CA ASP A 317 -23.68 13.79 5.47
C ASP A 317 -23.52 14.57 4.16
N CYS A 318 -23.50 15.91 4.19
CA CYS A 318 -23.32 16.76 3.01
C CYS A 318 -22.04 16.51 2.18
N ILE A 319 -20.99 15.90 2.74
CA ILE A 319 -19.69 15.67 2.07
C ILE A 319 -19.62 14.26 1.43
N LEU A 320 -20.47 13.33 1.86
CA LEU A 320 -20.40 11.91 1.47
C LEU A 320 -21.22 11.56 0.23
N TRP A 321 -22.25 12.36 -0.13
CA TRP A 321 -23.19 12.01 -1.20
C TRP A 321 -22.65 12.21 -2.64
N ASP A 322 -21.52 12.89 -2.83
CA ASP A 322 -20.92 13.05 -4.18
C ASP A 322 -20.22 11.78 -4.72
N LEU A 323 -20.32 10.66 -4.01
CA LEU A 323 -19.88 9.34 -4.49
C LEU A 323 -20.82 8.73 -5.55
N GLU A 324 -21.99 9.33 -5.82
CA GLU A 324 -22.99 8.80 -6.76
C GLU A 324 -22.48 8.67 -8.21
N ASP A 325 -21.42 9.39 -8.60
CA ASP A 325 -20.81 9.28 -9.95
C ASP A 325 -19.70 8.21 -10.03
N SER A 326 -19.41 7.51 -8.92
CA SER A 326 -18.45 6.42 -8.93
C SER A 326 -19.14 5.12 -9.33
N THR A 327 -18.77 4.59 -10.49
CA THR A 327 -19.17 3.28 -11.02
C THR A 327 -18.54 2.14 -10.22
N ILE A 328 -18.79 2.09 -8.90
CA ILE A 328 -18.38 0.99 -8.06
C ILE A 328 -19.21 -0.24 -8.45
N GLU A 329 -18.53 -1.34 -8.74
CA GLU A 329 -19.19 -2.62 -9.02
C GLU A 329 -20.07 -3.02 -7.82
N PRO A 330 -21.37 -3.38 -8.01
CA PRO A 330 -22.30 -3.62 -6.90
C PRO A 330 -21.84 -4.66 -5.86
N GLY A 331 -21.01 -5.63 -6.26
CA GLY A 331 -20.45 -6.62 -5.31
C GLY A 331 -19.25 -6.11 -4.51
N LEU A 332 -18.55 -5.10 -5.02
CA LEU A 332 -17.36 -4.54 -4.37
C LEU A 332 -17.75 -3.59 -3.22
N GLU A 333 -18.86 -2.87 -3.37
CA GLU A 333 -19.36 -1.94 -2.36
C GLU A 333 -19.57 -2.61 -1.00
N GLU A 334 -20.26 -3.76 -0.97
CA GLU A 334 -20.47 -4.54 0.25
C GLU A 334 -19.15 -4.96 0.88
N GLY A 335 -18.20 -5.40 0.05
CA GLY A 335 -16.85 -5.73 0.51
C GLY A 335 -16.18 -4.52 1.17
N LEU A 336 -16.33 -3.32 0.60
CA LEU A 336 -15.69 -2.11 1.07
C LEU A 336 -16.38 -1.47 2.30
N ARG A 337 -17.61 -1.85 2.65
CA ARG A 337 -18.38 -1.22 3.75
C ARG A 337 -17.61 -1.15 5.06
N GLU A 338 -16.90 -2.22 5.42
CA GLU A 338 -16.15 -2.31 6.69
C GLU A 338 -14.68 -1.89 6.57
N MET A 339 -14.25 -1.41 5.40
CA MET A 339 -12.86 -1.05 5.17
C MET A 339 -12.40 0.06 6.13
N GLY A 340 -11.27 -0.15 6.80
CA GLY A 340 -10.73 0.78 7.80
C GLY A 340 -11.24 0.54 9.23
N MET A 341 -12.31 -0.24 9.42
CA MET A 341 -12.88 -0.54 10.73
C MET A 341 -12.14 -1.68 11.43
N LEU A 342 -12.07 -1.65 12.77
CA LEU A 342 -11.60 -2.79 13.55
C LEU A 342 -12.48 -4.04 13.37
N LEU A 343 -13.76 -3.86 13.05
CA LEU A 343 -14.68 -4.97 12.77
C LEU A 343 -14.18 -5.86 11.62
N ASP A 344 -13.66 -5.27 10.54
CA ASP A 344 -13.10 -6.01 9.41
C ASP A 344 -11.92 -6.91 9.82
N VAL A 345 -11.09 -6.42 10.75
CA VAL A 345 -9.95 -7.16 11.31
C VAL A 345 -10.43 -8.32 12.16
N LYS A 346 -11.39 -8.08 13.07
CA LYS A 346 -11.96 -9.13 13.93
C LYS A 346 -12.58 -10.25 13.09
N LEU A 347 -13.48 -9.90 12.17
CA LEU A 347 -14.13 -10.87 11.27
C LEU A 347 -13.10 -11.71 10.51
N ARG A 348 -12.02 -11.08 10.03
CA ARG A 348 -10.97 -11.80 9.31
C ARG A 348 -10.18 -12.76 10.21
N LEU A 349 -9.90 -12.38 11.45
CA LEU A 349 -9.19 -13.23 12.40
C LEU A 349 -10.06 -14.41 12.85
N ASP A 350 -11.35 -14.18 13.08
CA ASP A 350 -12.32 -15.23 13.44
C ASP A 350 -12.45 -16.27 12.31
N GLU A 351 -12.46 -15.82 11.05
CA GLU A 351 -12.44 -16.71 9.87
C GLU A 351 -11.16 -17.56 9.83
N MET A 352 -9.99 -16.95 10.08
CA MET A 352 -8.71 -17.66 10.13
C MET A 352 -8.66 -18.68 11.27
N ASP A 353 -9.18 -18.34 12.44
CA ASP A 353 -9.25 -19.26 13.57
C ASP A 353 -10.19 -20.44 13.28
N SER A 354 -11.36 -20.19 12.69
CA SER A 354 -12.33 -21.21 12.29
C SER A 354 -11.73 -22.23 11.31
N LEU A 355 -11.00 -21.75 10.30
CA LEU A 355 -10.32 -22.60 9.31
C LEU A 355 -9.15 -23.40 9.90
N THR A 356 -8.48 -22.88 10.93
CA THR A 356 -7.40 -23.60 11.63
C THR A 356 -7.94 -24.83 12.35
N MET A 357 -9.12 -24.73 12.96
CA MET A 357 -9.73 -25.81 13.74
C MET A 357 -10.06 -27.05 12.89
N ASN A 358 -10.24 -26.87 11.57
CA ASN A 358 -10.56 -27.95 10.64
C ASN A 358 -9.32 -28.72 10.13
N GLY A 359 -8.15 -28.55 10.75
CA GLY A 359 -6.93 -29.28 10.40
C GLY A 359 -6.33 -28.93 9.03
N SER A 360 -6.84 -27.90 8.36
CA SER A 360 -6.32 -27.46 7.07
C SER A 360 -4.95 -26.80 7.23
N ARG A 361 -3.99 -27.20 6.39
CA ARG A 361 -2.68 -26.54 6.31
C ARG A 361 -2.88 -25.07 5.95
N CYS A 362 -2.19 -24.19 6.67
CA CYS A 362 -2.22 -22.72 6.61
C CYS A 362 -2.81 -22.12 5.31
N PRO A 363 -4.13 -21.93 5.22
CA PRO A 363 -4.78 -21.54 3.96
C PRO A 363 -4.76 -20.03 3.69
N TRP A 364 -4.20 -19.21 4.60
CA TRP A 364 -4.34 -17.74 4.48
C TRP A 364 -3.48 -17.16 3.37
N LEU A 365 -2.20 -17.55 3.29
CA LEU A 365 -1.24 -17.06 2.29
C LEU A 365 -0.44 -18.23 1.69
N PRO A 366 -1.11 -19.12 0.93
CA PRO A 366 -0.49 -20.34 0.44
C PRO A 366 0.68 -20.06 -0.52
N ALA A 367 0.66 -18.91 -1.20
CA ALA A 367 1.69 -18.52 -2.15
C ALA A 367 2.86 -17.74 -1.53
N LEU A 368 2.79 -17.31 -0.27
CA LEU A 368 3.78 -16.39 0.31
C LEU A 368 5.12 -17.09 0.55
N ARG A 369 6.13 -16.64 -0.20
CA ARG A 369 7.49 -17.19 -0.15
C ARG A 369 8.48 -16.26 0.53
N HIS A 370 8.29 -14.96 0.35
CA HIS A 370 9.23 -13.95 0.80
C HIS A 370 8.51 -12.80 1.50
N ILE A 371 9.04 -12.40 2.65
CA ILE A 371 8.58 -11.25 3.42
C ILE A 371 9.77 -10.45 3.96
N SER A 372 9.63 -9.12 3.98
CA SER A 372 10.57 -8.19 4.60
C SER A 372 9.79 -7.09 5.31
N LEU A 373 9.98 -6.96 6.62
CA LEU A 373 9.31 -5.97 7.47
C LEU A 373 10.37 -5.03 8.06
N TYR A 374 10.41 -3.80 7.56
CA TYR A 374 11.32 -2.73 7.99
C TYR A 374 12.81 -3.12 7.97
N SER A 375 13.21 -3.90 6.95
CA SER A 375 14.59 -4.38 6.77
C SER A 375 15.21 -3.83 5.48
N SER A 376 16.51 -3.49 5.52
CA SER A 376 17.31 -3.09 4.35
C SER A 376 17.70 -4.26 3.46
N ALA A 377 17.47 -5.49 3.91
CA ALA A 377 17.88 -6.65 3.16
C ALA A 377 17.24 -6.61 1.77
N GLU A 378 18.09 -6.56 0.74
CA GLU A 378 17.66 -6.61 -0.67
C GLU A 378 16.80 -7.87 -0.92
N SER A 379 17.19 -8.95 -0.24
CA SER A 379 16.52 -10.24 -0.25
C SER A 379 15.51 -10.36 0.90
N ALA A 380 14.23 -10.48 0.57
CA ALA A 380 13.20 -10.82 1.52
C ALA A 380 13.34 -12.28 2.00
N LEU A 381 13.11 -12.52 3.29
CA LEU A 381 13.30 -13.82 3.94
C LEU A 381 12.02 -14.67 3.85
N SER A 382 12.12 -15.98 4.05
CA SER A 382 10.91 -16.80 4.25
C SER A 382 10.13 -16.32 5.48
N PRO A 383 8.78 -16.43 5.53
CA PRO A 383 7.97 -15.99 6.68
C PRO A 383 8.50 -16.44 8.04
N LYS A 384 8.92 -17.70 8.15
CA LYS A 384 9.52 -18.26 9.37
C LYS A 384 10.81 -17.54 9.78
N LYS A 385 11.74 -17.35 8.84
CA LYS A 385 13.03 -16.68 9.09
C LYS A 385 12.82 -15.22 9.46
N GLU A 386 11.90 -14.54 8.79
CA GLU A 386 11.57 -13.15 9.10
C GLU A 386 10.95 -13.02 10.50
N PHE A 387 10.02 -13.89 10.85
CA PHE A 387 9.43 -13.92 12.20
C PHE A 387 10.51 -14.06 13.29
N TYR A 388 11.43 -15.02 13.15
CA TYR A 388 12.49 -15.21 14.15
C TYR A 388 13.59 -14.13 14.10
N ARG A 389 13.74 -13.41 12.98
CA ARG A 389 14.59 -12.21 12.93
C ARG A 389 14.00 -11.10 13.82
N LEU A 390 12.67 -10.96 13.78
CA LEU A 390 11.93 -9.94 14.52
C LEU A 390 11.77 -10.30 16.00
N PHE A 391 11.53 -11.58 16.28
CA PHE A 391 11.34 -12.13 17.61
C PHE A 391 12.31 -13.29 17.83
N PRO A 392 13.61 -12.98 18.03
CA PRO A 392 14.57 -14.02 18.35
C PRO A 392 14.13 -14.71 19.65
N PRO A 393 14.19 -16.06 19.72
CA PRO A 393 13.93 -16.77 20.97
C PRO A 393 14.79 -16.15 22.06
N SER A 394 14.16 -15.80 23.19
CA SER A 394 14.85 -15.26 24.35
C SER A 394 16.04 -16.17 24.67
N ARG A 395 17.27 -15.63 24.68
CA ARG A 395 18.47 -16.40 25.07
C ARG A 395 18.34 -17.06 26.46
N PHE A 396 17.40 -16.60 27.28
CA PHE A 396 17.09 -17.15 28.60
C PHE A 396 16.41 -18.53 28.57
N ASP A 397 15.72 -18.92 27.49
CA ASP A 397 15.08 -20.24 27.42
C ASP A 397 16.10 -21.37 27.16
N LEU A 398 17.26 -21.05 26.60
CA LEU A 398 18.38 -22.00 26.40
C LEU A 398 19.14 -22.34 27.69
N ILE A 399 18.97 -21.57 28.77
CA ILE A 399 19.64 -21.82 30.06
C ILE A 399 18.81 -22.77 30.93
N ARG A 400 17.49 -22.89 30.70
CA ARG A 400 16.59 -23.72 31.52
C ARG A 400 16.58 -25.22 31.19
N THR A 401 17.20 -25.67 30.11
CA THR A 401 17.24 -27.10 29.73
C THR A 401 18.59 -27.78 30.03
N ARG A 402 19.40 -27.24 30.94
CA ARG A 402 20.67 -27.84 31.40
C ARG A 402 20.72 -28.15 32.90
N HIS A 403 19.57 -28.42 33.52
CA HIS A 403 19.51 -28.93 34.89
C HIS A 403 18.80 -30.28 34.94
#